data_AF-A0A9E6SEI8-F1
#
_entry.id   AF-A0A9E6SEI8-F1
#
_cell.length_a   1.000
_cell.length_b   1.000
_cell.length_c   1.000
_cell.angle_alpha   90.00
_cell.angle_beta   90.00
_cell.angle_gamma   90.00
#
_symmetry.space_group_name_H-M   'P 1'
#
loop_
_entity.id
_entity.type
_entity.pdbx_description
1 polymer ?
#
loop_
_entity_poly.entity_id
_entity_poly.type
_entity_poly.pdbx_seq_one_letter_code
_entity_poly.pdbx_strand_id
1 'polypeptide(L)'
;MESYEVLRRTLQKTTPKAVAAELGVSLSLVYKWAEQPTDFNGGNKNPLARLLQIIELSEDNGIVDWLCRKRGGHFVKDPDVTRERIPDLTPATQEIIGHFANMLSEISRAANDQSVTTDEAKEIREVWDKLKSYAEGFVRSCENGDFEEMSQLAKQSPFRQK
;
A
#
# COMPACT_ATOMS: atom_id res chain seq x y z
N MET A 1 -6.29 -3.77 -11.86
CA MET A 1 -6.01 -5.22 -11.97
C MET A 1 -6.99 -5.91 -11.06
N GLU A 2 -7.83 -6.76 -11.63
CA GLU A 2 -8.95 -7.39 -10.95
C GLU A 2 -8.56 -8.63 -10.16
N SER A 3 -9.36 -8.95 -9.15
CA SER A 3 -9.10 -10.08 -8.24
C SER A 3 -8.92 -11.43 -8.95
N TYR A 4 -9.67 -11.68 -10.04
CA TYR A 4 -9.54 -12.90 -10.83
C TYR A 4 -8.24 -12.92 -11.67
N GLU A 5 -7.74 -11.76 -12.12
CA GLU A 5 -6.48 -11.64 -12.86
C GLU A 5 -5.28 -11.97 -11.96
N VAL A 6 -5.30 -11.48 -10.72
CA VAL A 6 -4.30 -11.80 -9.68
C VAL A 6 -4.24 -13.31 -9.45
N LEU A 7 -5.40 -13.96 -9.32
CA LEU A 7 -5.48 -15.40 -9.10
C LEU A 7 -5.03 -16.17 -10.36
N ARG A 8 -5.45 -15.76 -11.56
CA ARG A 8 -5.00 -16.35 -12.83
C ARG A 8 -3.48 -16.31 -12.98
N ARG A 9 -2.85 -15.17 -12.70
CA ARG A 9 -1.39 -14.99 -12.71
C ARG A 9 -0.68 -15.79 -11.63
N THR A 10 -1.30 -15.93 -10.45
CA THR A 10 -0.74 -16.71 -9.33
C THR A 10 -0.79 -18.21 -9.63
N LEU A 11 -1.89 -18.71 -10.18
CA LEU A 11 -2.08 -20.10 -10.60
C LEU A 11 -1.22 -20.53 -11.80
N GLN A 12 -0.55 -19.60 -12.48
CA GLN A 12 0.50 -19.91 -13.47
C GLN A 12 1.87 -20.19 -12.82
N LYS A 13 2.09 -19.73 -11.57
CA LYS A 13 3.36 -19.91 -10.83
C LYS A 13 3.36 -21.16 -9.93
N THR A 14 2.25 -21.87 -9.88
CA THR A 14 2.04 -23.12 -9.15
C THR A 14 1.13 -24.03 -9.98
N THR A 15 0.72 -25.19 -9.49
CA THR A 15 -0.33 -25.97 -10.16
C THR A 15 -1.68 -25.77 -9.46
N PRO A 16 -2.78 -25.53 -10.21
CA PRO A 16 -4.13 -25.49 -9.62
C PRO A 16 -4.49 -26.75 -8.81
N LYS A 17 -3.92 -27.91 -9.18
CA LYS A 17 -4.07 -29.17 -8.44
C LYS A 17 -3.44 -29.13 -7.04
N ALA A 18 -2.22 -28.58 -6.90
CA ALA A 18 -1.59 -28.42 -5.60
C ALA A 18 -2.36 -27.43 -4.72
N VAL A 19 -2.80 -26.30 -5.28
CA VAL A 19 -3.62 -25.31 -4.57
C VAL A 19 -4.94 -25.90 -4.10
N ALA A 20 -5.61 -26.70 -4.94
CA ALA A 20 -6.85 -27.39 -4.58
C ALA A 20 -6.66 -28.37 -3.40
N ALA A 21 -5.59 -29.18 -3.44
CA ALA A 21 -5.28 -30.14 -2.40
C ALA A 21 -4.96 -29.46 -1.05
N GLU A 22 -4.05 -28.49 -1.03
CA GLU A 22 -3.61 -27.82 0.21
C GLU A 22 -4.68 -26.93 0.85
N LEU A 23 -5.58 -26.34 0.04
CA LEU A 23 -6.71 -25.55 0.55
C LEU A 23 -7.96 -26.39 0.85
N GLY A 24 -7.94 -27.71 0.60
CA GLY A 24 -9.09 -28.60 0.84
C GLY A 24 -10.31 -28.30 -0.03
N VAL A 25 -10.10 -27.80 -1.26
CA VAL A 25 -11.18 -27.39 -2.19
C VAL A 25 -11.14 -28.20 -3.50
N SER A 26 -12.24 -28.16 -4.27
CA SER A 26 -12.26 -28.82 -5.58
C SER A 26 -11.42 -28.07 -6.61
N LEU A 27 -10.78 -28.83 -7.51
CA LEU A 27 -9.99 -28.27 -8.61
C LEU A 27 -10.82 -27.34 -9.51
N SER A 28 -12.08 -27.69 -9.76
CA SER A 28 -13.04 -26.86 -10.52
C SER A 28 -13.30 -25.50 -9.85
N LEU A 29 -13.33 -25.44 -8.51
CA LEU A 29 -13.49 -24.18 -7.78
C LEU A 29 -12.23 -23.30 -7.90
N VAL A 30 -11.04 -23.88 -7.89
CA VAL A 30 -9.77 -23.15 -8.10
C VAL A 30 -9.69 -22.52 -9.50
N TYR A 31 -10.14 -23.23 -10.55
CA TYR A 31 -10.25 -22.64 -11.89
C TYR A 31 -11.29 -21.51 -11.92
N LYS A 32 -12.49 -21.74 -11.36
CA LYS A 32 -13.56 -20.74 -11.29
C LYS A 32 -13.15 -19.45 -10.57
N TRP A 33 -12.21 -19.49 -9.62
CA TRP A 33 -11.68 -18.30 -8.97
C TRP A 33 -10.86 -17.36 -9.88
N ALA A 34 -10.30 -17.89 -10.98
CA ALA A 34 -9.48 -17.16 -11.95
C ALA A 34 -10.25 -16.76 -13.22
N GLU A 35 -11.54 -17.09 -13.29
CA GLU A 35 -12.46 -16.68 -14.35
C GLU A 35 -13.05 -15.29 -14.05
N GLN A 36 -13.37 -14.53 -15.10
CA GLN A 36 -14.07 -13.26 -14.96
C GLN A 36 -15.50 -13.53 -14.43
N PRO A 37 -15.97 -12.83 -13.38
CA PRO A 37 -17.33 -13.00 -12.89
C PRO A 37 -18.37 -12.67 -13.96
N THR A 38 -19.23 -13.63 -14.30
CA THR A 38 -20.35 -13.44 -15.25
C THR A 38 -21.55 -12.75 -14.63
N ASP A 39 -21.73 -12.90 -13.31
CA ASP A 39 -22.88 -12.40 -12.57
C ASP A 39 -22.44 -11.41 -11.48
N PHE A 40 -23.05 -10.22 -11.45
CA PHE A 40 -22.90 -9.27 -10.34
C PHE A 40 -23.41 -9.85 -9.01
N ASN A 41 -24.37 -10.78 -9.04
CA ASN A 41 -25.04 -11.34 -7.86
C ASN A 41 -24.36 -12.59 -7.31
N GLY A 42 -23.22 -12.40 -6.63
CA GLY A 42 -22.84 -13.12 -5.41
C GLY A 42 -22.49 -14.62 -5.44
N GLY A 43 -22.82 -15.36 -6.50
CA GLY A 43 -22.86 -16.84 -6.48
C GLY A 43 -21.55 -17.57 -6.14
N ASN A 44 -20.38 -17.00 -6.43
CA ASN A 44 -19.09 -17.49 -5.90
C ASN A 44 -17.96 -16.45 -6.08
N LYS A 45 -17.95 -15.40 -5.25
CA LYS A 45 -16.79 -14.48 -5.18
C LYS A 45 -15.51 -15.26 -4.89
N ASN A 46 -14.42 -14.98 -5.61
CA ASN A 46 -13.12 -15.60 -5.33
C ASN A 46 -12.57 -15.19 -3.93
N PRO A 47 -11.57 -15.87 -3.37
CA PRO A 47 -11.08 -15.59 -2.00
C PRO A 47 -10.61 -14.14 -1.80
N LEU A 48 -9.95 -13.54 -2.79
CA LEU A 48 -9.50 -12.14 -2.70
C LEU A 48 -10.70 -11.17 -2.68
N ALA A 49 -11.70 -11.38 -3.53
CA ALA A 49 -12.92 -10.58 -3.54
C ALA A 49 -13.76 -10.75 -2.27
N ARG A 50 -13.67 -11.90 -1.58
CA ARG A 50 -14.27 -12.09 -0.25
C ARG A 50 -13.53 -11.32 0.84
N LEU A 51 -12.19 -11.35 0.83
CA LEU A 51 -11.38 -10.58 1.79
C LEU A 51 -11.59 -9.07 1.61
N LEU A 52 -11.61 -8.58 0.36
CA LEU A 52 -11.92 -7.17 0.06
C LEU A 52 -13.29 -6.77 0.60
N GLN A 53 -14.33 -7.58 0.37
CA GLN A 53 -15.66 -7.30 0.92
C GLN A 53 -15.69 -7.28 2.46
N ILE A 54 -14.87 -8.09 3.14
CA ILE A 54 -14.76 -8.04 4.60
C ILE A 54 -14.11 -6.73 5.04
N ILE A 55 -13.01 -6.33 4.41
CA ILE A 55 -12.30 -5.06 4.67
C ILE A 55 -13.22 -3.86 4.45
N GLU A 56 -14.00 -3.85 3.36
CA GLU A 56 -14.99 -2.80 3.05
C GLU A 56 -16.10 -2.72 4.09
N LEU A 57 -16.61 -3.87 4.57
CA LEU A 57 -17.70 -3.92 5.56
C LEU A 57 -17.23 -3.66 7.00
N SER A 58 -15.95 -3.85 7.32
CA SER A 58 -15.38 -3.59 8.64
C SER A 58 -14.65 -2.26 8.75
N GLU A 59 -14.39 -1.59 7.63
CA GLU A 59 -13.54 -0.40 7.50
C GLU A 59 -12.12 -0.58 8.07
N ASP A 60 -11.65 -1.83 8.21
CA ASP A 60 -10.40 -2.22 8.86
C ASP A 60 -9.42 -2.89 7.88
N ASN A 61 -8.21 -2.32 7.80
CA ASN A 61 -7.13 -2.80 6.93
C ASN A 61 -6.27 -3.90 7.59
N GLY A 62 -6.56 -4.33 8.82
CA GLY A 62 -5.78 -5.32 9.57
C GLY A 62 -5.57 -6.65 8.83
N ILE A 63 -6.49 -7.05 7.95
CA ILE A 63 -6.32 -8.22 7.06
C ILE A 63 -5.17 -8.00 6.06
N VAL A 64 -5.09 -6.81 5.46
CA VAL A 64 -4.04 -6.43 4.50
C VAL A 64 -2.68 -6.35 5.21
N ASP A 65 -2.64 -5.68 6.37
CA ASP A 65 -1.43 -5.56 7.19
C ASP A 65 -0.88 -6.92 7.61
N TRP A 66 -1.76 -7.83 8.05
CA TRP A 66 -1.36 -9.18 8.42
C TRP A 66 -0.79 -9.96 7.24
N LEU A 67 -1.44 -9.90 6.06
CA LEU A 67 -0.95 -10.54 4.84
C LEU A 67 0.41 -10.01 4.39
N CYS A 68 0.61 -8.68 4.41
CA CYS A 68 1.89 -8.06 4.09
C CYS A 68 2.98 -8.49 5.09
N ARG A 69 2.70 -8.45 6.40
CA ARG A 69 3.65 -8.86 7.45
C ARG A 69 4.05 -10.34 7.32
N LYS A 70 3.12 -11.23 6.96
CA LYS A 70 3.42 -12.65 6.67
C LYS A 70 4.33 -12.89 5.45
N ARG A 71 4.58 -11.85 4.64
CA ARG A 71 5.53 -11.86 3.53
C ARG A 71 6.77 -10.98 3.77
N GLY A 72 6.99 -10.51 5.00
CA GLY A 72 8.10 -9.61 5.35
C GLY A 72 7.90 -8.16 4.90
N GLY A 73 6.71 -7.81 4.41
CA GLY A 73 6.33 -6.47 4.00
C GLY A 73 5.43 -5.77 5.03
N HIS A 74 4.94 -4.61 4.63
CA HIS A 74 3.92 -3.81 5.30
C HIS A 74 3.07 -3.18 4.18
N PHE A 75 1.82 -2.85 4.46
CA PHE A 75 1.02 -2.08 3.52
C PHE A 75 1.32 -0.59 3.73
N VAL A 76 1.53 0.13 2.63
CA VAL A 76 1.52 1.60 2.63
C VAL A 76 0.29 1.98 1.83
N LYS A 77 -0.68 2.64 2.48
CA LYS A 77 -1.83 3.17 1.77
C LYS A 77 -1.37 4.33 0.89
N ASP A 78 -1.86 4.36 -0.35
CA ASP A 78 -1.72 5.51 -1.23
C ASP A 78 -2.37 6.75 -0.57
N PRO A 79 -1.83 7.96 -0.76
CA PRO A 79 -2.49 9.17 -0.29
C PRO A 79 -3.87 9.33 -0.98
N ASP A 80 -4.88 9.80 -0.25
CA ASP A 80 -6.20 10.11 -0.82
C ASP A 80 -6.11 11.42 -1.61
N VAL A 81 -5.72 11.32 -2.89
CA VAL A 81 -5.58 12.46 -3.80
C VAL A 81 -6.92 13.14 -4.10
N THR A 82 -8.06 12.51 -3.79
CA THR A 82 -9.38 12.92 -4.29
C THR A 82 -10.15 13.90 -3.39
N ARG A 83 -9.68 14.15 -2.15
CA ARG A 83 -10.52 14.82 -1.14
C ARG A 83 -10.16 16.24 -0.74
N GLU A 84 -8.95 16.72 -1.00
CA GLU A 84 -8.57 18.11 -0.67
C GLU A 84 -7.70 18.73 -1.77
N ARG A 85 -7.83 20.04 -1.97
CA ARG A 85 -6.76 20.95 -2.45
C ARG A 85 -6.21 21.64 -1.16
N ILE A 86 -5.16 21.25 -0.43
CA ILE A 86 -3.84 20.74 -0.83
C ILE A 86 -3.25 21.77 -1.85
N PRO A 87 -2.35 22.74 -1.51
CA PRO A 87 -1.82 23.79 -2.47
C PRO A 87 -0.27 24.15 -2.60
N ASP A 88 0.30 24.41 -3.81
CA ASP A 88 1.73 24.54 -4.30
C ASP A 88 2.76 23.37 -4.30
N LEU A 89 3.68 23.37 -5.29
CA LEU A 89 4.60 22.25 -5.63
C LEU A 89 6.09 22.46 -5.27
N THR A 90 6.67 23.61 -5.59
CA THR A 90 8.14 23.80 -5.53
C THR A 90 8.77 23.72 -4.13
N PRO A 91 8.08 24.02 -3.01
CA PRO A 91 8.58 23.71 -1.68
C PRO A 91 8.63 22.20 -1.39
N ALA A 92 7.72 21.41 -1.96
CA ALA A 92 7.57 19.99 -1.64
C ALA A 92 8.83 19.18 -2.01
N THR A 93 9.52 19.52 -3.10
CA THR A 93 10.78 18.84 -3.46
C THR A 93 11.89 19.11 -2.44
N GLN A 94 11.97 20.33 -1.91
CA GLN A 94 12.93 20.69 -0.87
C GLN A 94 12.55 20.08 0.48
N GLU A 95 11.26 20.00 0.82
CA GLU A 95 10.78 19.30 2.01
C GLU A 95 10.98 17.79 1.93
N ILE A 96 10.80 17.15 0.77
CA ILE A 96 11.13 15.74 0.57
C ILE A 96 12.63 15.52 0.80
N ILE A 97 13.49 16.36 0.24
CA ILE A 97 14.95 16.30 0.48
C ILE A 97 15.27 16.55 1.97
N GLY A 98 14.57 17.47 2.64
CA GLY A 98 14.72 17.75 4.07
C GLY A 98 14.29 16.58 4.96
N HIS A 99 13.14 15.96 4.68
CA HIS A 99 12.68 14.75 5.37
C HIS A 99 13.63 13.57 5.12
N PHE A 100 14.15 13.41 3.91
CA PHE A 100 15.15 12.40 3.58
C PHE A 100 16.46 12.64 4.34
N ALA A 101 16.94 13.88 4.39
CA ALA A 101 18.14 14.27 5.13
C ALA A 101 17.99 14.09 6.65
N ASN A 102 16.84 14.49 7.22
CA ASN A 102 16.55 14.30 8.64
C ASN A 102 16.44 12.80 8.99
N MET A 103 15.77 12.00 8.15
CA MET A 103 15.69 10.55 8.35
C MET A 103 17.06 9.89 8.28
N LEU A 104 17.90 10.27 7.31
CA LEU A 104 19.29 9.80 7.23
C LEU A 104 20.12 10.26 8.44
N SER A 105 19.87 11.46 8.97
CA SER A 105 20.53 11.99 10.17
C SER A 105 20.16 11.18 11.41
N GLU A 106 18.88 10.87 11.63
CA GLU A 106 18.45 10.04 12.78
C GLU A 106 18.95 8.60 12.67
N ILE A 107 18.92 8.00 11.47
CA ILE A 107 19.54 6.68 11.23
C ILE A 107 21.04 6.73 11.52
N SER A 108 21.74 7.78 11.06
CA SER A 108 23.16 7.97 11.29
C SER A 108 23.48 8.11 12.78
N ARG A 109 22.70 8.92 13.53
CA ARG A 109 22.86 9.11 14.98
C ARG A 109 22.66 7.79 15.73
N ALA A 110 21.53 7.10 15.50
CA ALA A 110 21.21 5.84 16.17
C ALA A 110 22.19 4.70 15.80
N ALA A 111 22.81 4.75 14.62
CA ALA A 111 23.89 3.83 14.24
C ALA A 111 25.24 4.16 14.93
N ASN A 112 25.54 5.45 15.14
CA ASN A 112 26.76 5.91 15.80
C ASN A 112 26.73 5.63 17.32
N ASP A 113 25.54 5.75 17.93
CA ASP A 113 25.31 5.49 19.36
C ASP A 113 25.28 3.97 19.69
N GLN A 114 25.46 3.10 18.68
CA GLN A 114 25.51 1.63 18.76
C GLN A 114 24.28 0.92 19.37
N SER A 115 23.23 1.65 19.73
CA SER A 115 21.95 1.09 20.15
C SER A 115 20.79 1.88 19.56
N VAL A 116 19.93 1.19 18.80
CA VAL A 116 18.61 1.72 18.40
C VAL A 116 17.58 1.21 19.40
N THR A 117 16.92 2.11 20.13
CA THR A 117 15.82 1.74 21.04
C THR A 117 14.59 1.27 20.25
N THR A 118 13.64 0.62 20.93
CA THR A 118 12.41 0.16 20.28
C THR A 118 11.54 1.34 19.80
N ASP A 119 11.58 2.47 20.51
CA ASP A 119 10.84 3.67 20.16
C ASP A 119 11.48 4.40 18.97
N GLU A 120 12.81 4.54 18.92
CA GLU A 120 13.52 5.06 17.74
C GLU A 120 13.31 4.18 16.50
N ALA A 121 13.34 2.86 16.65
CA ALA A 121 13.06 1.93 15.56
C ALA A 121 11.62 2.06 15.02
N LYS A 122 10.66 2.41 15.89
CA LYS A 122 9.27 2.71 15.54
C LYS A 122 9.15 4.07 14.86
N GLU A 123 9.81 5.11 15.36
CA GLU A 123 9.81 6.44 14.74
C GLU A 123 10.45 6.43 13.35
N ILE A 124 11.60 5.78 13.19
CA ILE A 124 12.25 5.54 11.89
C ILE A 124 11.30 4.80 10.94
N ARG A 125 10.52 3.82 11.44
CA ARG A 125 9.51 3.11 10.64
C ARG A 125 8.38 4.04 10.17
N GLU A 126 7.82 4.84 11.08
CA GLU A 126 6.74 5.77 10.77
C GLU A 126 7.18 6.85 9.76
N VAL A 127 8.40 7.39 9.88
CA VAL A 127 8.99 8.32 8.91
C VAL A 127 9.22 7.64 7.55
N TRP A 128 9.74 6.40 7.54
CA TRP A 128 9.94 5.62 6.31
C TRP A 128 8.62 5.40 5.57
N ASP A 129 7.59 4.96 6.29
CA ASP A 129 6.30 4.58 5.73
C ASP A 129 5.57 5.80 5.14
N LYS A 130 5.64 6.96 5.81
CA LYS A 130 5.18 8.26 5.26
C LYS A 130 5.93 8.62 3.97
N LEU A 131 7.27 8.55 3.97
CA LEU A 131 8.09 8.94 2.82
C LEU A 131 7.75 8.14 1.56
N LYS A 132 7.51 6.81 1.68
CA LYS A 132 7.06 6.00 0.53
C LYS A 132 5.67 6.40 0.03
N SER A 133 4.72 6.68 0.93
CA SER A 133 3.38 7.12 0.55
C SER A 133 3.44 8.43 -0.26
N TYR A 134 4.26 9.39 0.16
CA TYR A 134 4.51 10.63 -0.58
C TYR A 134 5.19 10.39 -1.93
N ALA A 135 6.21 9.53 -1.99
CA ALA A 135 6.92 9.20 -3.23
C ALA A 135 6.02 8.49 -4.26
N GLU A 136 5.19 7.54 -3.81
CA GLU A 136 4.18 6.86 -4.63
C GLU A 136 3.12 7.86 -5.15
N GLY A 137 2.65 8.78 -4.30
CA GLY A 137 1.76 9.87 -4.70
C GLY A 137 2.33 10.72 -5.83
N PHE A 138 3.60 11.14 -5.72
CA PHE A 138 4.30 11.88 -6.75
C PHE A 138 4.42 11.10 -8.07
N VAL A 139 4.78 9.81 -8.00
CA VAL A 139 4.86 8.94 -9.19
C VAL A 139 3.49 8.85 -9.89
N ARG A 140 2.40 8.65 -9.13
CA ARG A 140 1.06 8.57 -9.71
C ARG A 140 0.55 9.87 -10.32
N SER A 141 0.85 11.02 -9.72
CA SER A 141 0.55 12.30 -10.35
C SER A 141 1.30 12.47 -11.69
N CYS A 142 2.52 11.94 -11.80
CA CYS A 142 3.24 11.90 -13.08
C CYS A 142 2.61 10.90 -14.07
N GLU A 143 2.17 9.72 -13.62
CA GLU A 143 1.52 8.70 -14.47
C GLU A 143 0.15 9.16 -15.01
N ASN A 144 -0.63 9.90 -14.21
CA ASN A 144 -1.94 10.42 -14.60
C ASN A 144 -1.87 11.71 -15.44
N GLY A 145 -0.71 12.38 -15.49
CA GLY A 145 -0.51 13.62 -16.23
C GLY A 145 -0.94 14.90 -15.50
N ASP A 146 -1.49 14.80 -14.29
CA ASP A 146 -1.99 15.91 -13.48
C ASP A 146 -0.87 16.66 -12.72
N PHE A 147 -0.01 17.34 -13.48
CA PHE A 147 1.00 18.24 -12.92
C PHE A 147 0.41 19.47 -12.21
N GLU A 148 -0.82 19.89 -12.55
CA GLU A 148 -1.49 20.99 -11.84
C GLU A 148 -1.97 20.57 -10.45
N GLU A 149 -2.42 19.33 -10.25
CA GLU A 149 -2.78 18.77 -8.92
C GLU A 149 -1.59 18.71 -7.97
N MET A 150 -0.37 18.53 -8.48
CA MET A 150 0.82 18.65 -7.64
C MET A 150 1.11 20.10 -7.21
N SER A 151 0.81 21.10 -8.06
CA SER A 151 0.77 22.52 -7.64
C SER A 151 -0.48 22.86 -6.83
N GLN A 152 -1.35 21.88 -6.64
CA GLN A 152 -2.14 21.77 -5.43
C GLN A 152 -1.12 21.25 -4.33
N LEU A 153 -1.33 20.29 -3.42
CA LEU A 153 -0.34 19.86 -2.39
C LEU A 153 0.09 20.82 -1.20
N ALA A 154 1.25 21.50 -1.21
CA ALA A 154 2.08 21.78 0.01
C ALA A 154 1.57 22.76 1.11
N LYS A 155 0.55 23.60 0.88
CA LYS A 155 0.11 24.70 1.77
C LYS A 155 -0.78 24.22 2.95
N GLN A 156 -1.04 22.91 3.10
CA GLN A 156 -1.86 22.33 4.18
C GLN A 156 -1.11 21.31 5.08
N SER A 157 0.22 21.41 5.20
CA SER A 157 0.98 20.60 6.17
C SER A 157 0.59 20.90 7.63
N PRO A 158 0.25 19.90 8.48
CA PRO A 158 -0.01 20.08 9.91
C PRO A 158 1.20 20.54 10.74
N PHE A 159 2.41 20.49 10.16
CA PHE A 159 3.68 20.71 10.87
C PHE A 159 4.24 22.13 10.71
N ARG A 160 3.40 23.11 10.39
CA ARG A 160 3.73 24.53 10.59
C ARG A 160 3.83 24.86 12.09
N GLN A 161 4.98 24.60 12.70
CA GLN A 161 5.38 25.25 13.95
C GLN A 161 6.66 26.09 13.76
N LYS A 162 6.41 27.40 13.70
CA LYS A 162 7.30 28.56 13.93
C LYS A 162 8.75 28.48 13.47
#